data_AF-A0A942SQV6-F1
#
_entry.id   AF-A0A942SQV6-F1
#
_cell.length_a   1.000
_cell.length_b   1.000
_cell.length_c   1.000
_cell.angle_alpha   90.00
_cell.angle_beta   90.00
_cell.angle_gamma   90.00
#
_symmetry.space_group_name_H-M   'P 1'
#
loop_
_entity.id
_entity.type
_entity.pdbx_description
1 polymer ?
#
loop_
_entity_poly.entity_id
_entity_poly.type
_entity_poly.pdbx_seq_one_letter_code
_entity_poly.pdbx_strand_id
1 'polypeptide(L)'
;MQNYICVTCGTQYPHTEEPPNECQICNEERQYVHSNGQSWTTLEEMLQSHNYQNEILKEEKNLYSITTKPSFAIGQTAYVIKQNGFGFIWDCVTYLDKSTLDFLNQIGPIHAMALSHPHYYSTQVEWAEKLNIPIYIHEDDQEWVMRPSEKIVFWKGENLELYDGITLHRLGGHYKGGAVLYWQQGNNGNGILLTGDIIQVVADTRWVSFMYSYPNLIPLPAKKVAAIASRVKDMKFDRLYNAFHRVVVENANDAVQRSAERYIKALEGELFHT
;
A
#
# COMPACT_ATOMS: atom_id res chain seq x y z
N MET A 1 -6.15 -27.09 -10.60
CA MET A 1 -5.84 -26.28 -9.40
C MET A 1 -5.49 -24.87 -9.87
N GLN A 2 -5.79 -23.86 -9.05
CA GLN A 2 -5.65 -22.44 -9.40
C GLN A 2 -5.27 -21.60 -8.17
N ASN A 3 -4.67 -20.42 -8.39
CA ASN A 3 -4.46 -19.43 -7.34
C ASN A 3 -5.65 -18.45 -7.32
N TYR A 4 -6.59 -18.71 -6.41
CA TYR A 4 -7.80 -17.91 -6.28
C TYR A 4 -7.52 -16.54 -5.69
N ILE A 5 -8.26 -15.55 -6.18
CA ILE A 5 -8.22 -14.14 -5.79
C ILE A 5 -9.58 -13.80 -5.22
N CYS A 6 -9.60 -13.28 -4.00
CA CYS A 6 -10.84 -12.76 -3.42
C CYS A 6 -11.25 -11.49 -4.18
N VAL A 7 -12.46 -11.46 -4.73
CA VAL A 7 -12.95 -10.33 -5.54
C VAL A 7 -13.07 -9.05 -4.71
N THR A 8 -13.38 -9.15 -3.41
CA THR A 8 -13.57 -8.01 -2.52
C THR A 8 -12.25 -7.29 -2.17
N CYS A 9 -11.23 -8.03 -1.75
CA CYS A 9 -9.97 -7.44 -1.28
C CYS A 9 -8.78 -7.61 -2.24
N GLY A 10 -8.89 -8.48 -3.25
CA GLY A 10 -7.84 -8.71 -4.24
C GLY A 10 -6.70 -9.61 -3.77
N THR A 11 -6.69 -10.04 -2.51
CA THR A 11 -5.68 -10.96 -1.99
C THR A 11 -5.75 -12.32 -2.70
N GLN A 12 -4.60 -12.80 -3.16
CA GLN A 12 -4.44 -14.10 -3.77
C GLN A 12 -4.04 -15.19 -2.76
N TYR A 13 -4.59 -16.39 -2.93
CA TYR A 13 -4.37 -17.56 -2.10
C TYR A 13 -3.49 -18.62 -2.80
N PRO A 14 -2.98 -19.62 -2.06
CA PRO A 14 -2.19 -20.70 -2.61
C PRO A 14 -3.00 -21.55 -3.60
N HIS A 15 -2.27 -22.37 -4.36
CA HIS A 15 -2.84 -23.21 -5.40
C HIS A 15 -3.72 -24.29 -4.79
N THR A 16 -5.00 -24.32 -5.15
CA THR A 16 -6.02 -25.24 -4.61
C THR A 16 -6.94 -25.73 -5.73
N GLU A 17 -7.66 -26.84 -5.52
CA GLU A 17 -8.64 -27.35 -6.50
C GLU A 17 -9.93 -26.52 -6.52
N GLU A 18 -10.37 -26.09 -5.34
CA GLU A 18 -11.58 -25.29 -5.11
C GLU A 18 -11.18 -23.99 -4.40
N PRO A 19 -11.95 -22.89 -4.57
CA PRO A 19 -11.68 -21.66 -3.86
C PRO A 19 -11.73 -21.85 -2.35
N PRO A 20 -10.97 -21.05 -1.57
CA PRO A 20 -11.08 -21.08 -0.12
C PRO A 20 -12.52 -20.84 0.33
N ASN A 21 -12.96 -21.54 1.38
CA ASN A 21 -14.28 -21.31 1.97
C ASN A 21 -14.43 -19.87 2.47
N GLU A 22 -13.32 -19.30 2.96
CA GLU A 22 -13.29 -17.99 3.59
C GLU A 22 -12.00 -17.23 3.26
N CYS A 23 -12.12 -15.96 2.91
CA CYS A 23 -11.05 -15.00 2.83
C CYS A 23 -10.75 -14.44 4.23
N GLN A 24 -9.62 -14.87 4.79
CA GLN A 24 -9.14 -14.43 6.11
C GLN A 24 -9.00 -12.91 6.21
N ILE A 25 -8.55 -12.26 5.13
CA ILE A 25 -8.41 -10.79 5.08
C ILE A 25 -9.78 -10.08 5.13
N CYS A 26 -10.81 -10.64 4.51
CA CYS A 26 -12.16 -10.04 4.52
C CYS A 26 -12.94 -10.32 5.81
N ASN A 27 -12.65 -11.46 6.46
CA ASN A 27 -13.26 -11.84 7.74
C ASN A 27 -12.63 -11.10 8.93
N GLU A 28 -11.50 -10.43 8.71
CA GLU A 28 -10.83 -9.63 9.71
C GLU A 28 -11.54 -8.27 9.89
N GLU A 29 -11.63 -7.76 11.12
CA GLU A 29 -12.42 -6.58 11.49
C GLU A 29 -11.97 -5.26 10.84
N ARG A 30 -10.81 -5.24 10.18
CA ARG A 30 -10.30 -4.09 9.44
C ARG A 30 -10.77 -4.07 8.00
N GLN A 31 -11.41 -5.14 7.53
CA GLN A 31 -12.09 -5.24 6.25
C GLN A 31 -13.55 -5.66 6.47
N TYR A 32 -14.17 -6.21 5.44
CA TYR A 32 -15.53 -6.71 5.45
C TYR A 32 -15.70 -7.82 4.41
N VAL A 33 -16.67 -8.70 4.67
CA VAL A 33 -17.24 -9.59 3.66
C VAL A 33 -18.29 -8.80 2.89
N HIS A 34 -18.23 -8.85 1.56
CA HIS A 34 -19.22 -8.19 0.71
C HIS A 34 -20.65 -8.68 1.04
N SER A 35 -21.66 -7.82 0.90
CA SER A 35 -23.05 -8.14 1.30
C SER A 35 -23.65 -9.34 0.56
N ASN A 36 -23.13 -9.64 -0.63
CA ASN A 36 -23.52 -10.81 -1.44
C ASN A 36 -22.72 -12.08 -1.10
N GLY A 37 -21.94 -12.07 -0.01
CA GLY A 37 -21.02 -13.14 0.35
C GLY A 37 -19.67 -13.04 -0.34
N GLN A 38 -18.85 -14.06 -0.15
CA GLN A 38 -17.53 -14.14 -0.75
C GLN A 38 -17.59 -14.64 -2.19
N SER A 39 -16.78 -14.03 -3.04
CA SER A 39 -16.61 -14.43 -4.43
C SER A 39 -15.13 -14.46 -4.79
N TRP A 40 -14.82 -15.33 -5.76
CA TRP A 40 -13.46 -15.68 -6.14
C TRP A 40 -13.31 -15.57 -7.65
N THR A 41 -12.12 -15.18 -8.08
CA THR A 41 -11.70 -15.22 -9.48
C THR A 41 -10.24 -15.69 -9.55
N THR A 42 -9.63 -15.69 -10.72
CA THR A 42 -8.19 -15.90 -10.91
C THR A 42 -7.59 -14.83 -11.81
N LEU A 43 -6.27 -14.69 -11.79
CA LEU A 43 -5.60 -13.78 -12.72
C LEU A 43 -5.85 -14.19 -14.17
N GLU A 44 -5.92 -15.50 -14.45
CA GLU A 44 -6.23 -16.03 -15.79
C GLU A 44 -7.63 -15.59 -16.26
N GLU A 45 -8.66 -15.76 -15.43
CA GLU A 45 -10.02 -15.32 -15.74
C GLU A 45 -10.08 -13.80 -15.96
N MET A 46 -9.40 -13.01 -15.11
CA MET A 46 -9.33 -11.57 -15.27
C MET A 46 -8.73 -11.18 -16.62
N LEU A 47 -7.64 -11.83 -17.04
CA LEU A 47 -6.99 -11.59 -18.33
C LEU A 47 -7.87 -12.02 -19.52
N GLN A 48 -8.49 -13.19 -19.44
CA GLN A 48 -9.38 -13.72 -20.49
C GLN A 48 -10.68 -12.92 -20.64
N SER A 49 -11.13 -12.26 -19.57
CA SER A 49 -12.33 -11.43 -19.61
C SER A 49 -12.20 -10.21 -20.52
N HIS A 50 -10.96 -9.75 -20.77
CA HIS A 50 -10.67 -8.49 -21.47
C HIS A 50 -11.37 -7.24 -20.88
N ASN A 51 -11.87 -7.33 -19.65
CA ASN A 51 -12.58 -6.24 -18.99
C ASN A 51 -11.64 -5.26 -18.29
N TYR A 52 -10.42 -5.70 -17.95
CA TYR A 52 -9.47 -4.92 -17.17
C TYR A 52 -8.24 -4.51 -17.98
N GLN A 53 -7.74 -3.32 -17.67
CA GLN A 53 -6.43 -2.82 -18.10
C GLN A 53 -5.82 -2.02 -16.96
N ASN A 54 -4.50 -2.00 -16.84
CA ASN A 54 -3.85 -1.08 -15.93
C ASN A 54 -3.63 0.27 -16.62
N GLU A 55 -4.09 1.34 -15.98
CA GLU A 55 -3.73 2.72 -16.29
C GLU A 55 -2.43 3.06 -15.56
N ILE A 56 -1.47 3.59 -16.31
CA ILE A 56 -0.16 4.00 -15.80
C ILE A 56 0.03 5.49 -16.02
N LEU A 57 0.23 6.25 -14.95
CA LEU A 57 0.43 7.69 -15.02
C LEU A 57 1.81 8.06 -14.49
N LYS A 58 2.41 9.08 -15.10
CA LYS A 58 3.63 9.70 -14.59
C LYS A 58 3.25 10.79 -13.60
N GLU A 59 3.39 10.50 -12.32
CA GLU A 59 3.04 11.41 -11.23
C GLU A 59 4.08 12.51 -11.06
N GLU A 60 5.35 12.12 -11.08
CA GLU A 60 6.48 13.04 -10.97
C GLU A 60 7.67 12.59 -11.83
N LYS A 61 8.76 13.35 -11.77
CA LYS A 61 10.04 12.86 -12.26
C LYS A 61 10.41 11.58 -11.51
N ASN A 62 10.47 10.49 -12.25
CA ASN A 62 10.82 9.15 -11.77
C ASN A 62 9.82 8.48 -10.81
N LEU A 63 8.58 8.96 -10.75
CA LEU A 63 7.49 8.33 -10.02
C LEU A 63 6.34 8.04 -10.98
N TYR A 64 5.88 6.79 -10.99
CA TYR A 64 4.75 6.35 -11.77
C TYR A 64 3.71 5.69 -10.87
N SER A 65 2.44 5.89 -11.16
CA SER A 65 1.33 5.16 -10.52
C SER A 65 0.77 4.12 -11.47
N ILE A 66 0.25 3.03 -10.93
CA ILE A 66 -0.44 1.95 -11.65
C ILE A 66 -1.76 1.68 -10.95
N THR A 67 -2.87 1.76 -11.68
CA THR A 67 -4.22 1.40 -11.19
C THR A 67 -4.97 0.56 -12.20
N THR A 68 -5.76 -0.40 -11.72
CA THR A 68 -6.63 -1.22 -12.58
C THR A 68 -7.91 -0.47 -12.96
N LYS A 69 -8.29 -0.51 -14.24
CA LYS A 69 -9.49 0.08 -14.83
C LYS A 69 -10.31 -0.99 -15.57
N PRO A 70 -11.63 -1.13 -15.29
CA PRO A 70 -12.36 -0.50 -14.18
C PRO A 70 -11.75 -0.94 -12.83
N SER A 71 -12.11 -0.22 -11.76
CA SER A 71 -11.62 -0.53 -10.43
C SER A 71 -11.92 -1.98 -10.05
N PHE A 72 -10.95 -2.66 -9.45
CA PHE A 72 -11.08 -4.02 -8.94
C PHE A 72 -10.72 -4.04 -7.45
N ALA A 73 -11.40 -4.90 -6.69
CA ALA A 73 -11.25 -5.00 -5.25
C ALA A 73 -11.37 -3.61 -4.57
N ILE A 74 -10.39 -3.22 -3.77
CA ILE A 74 -10.41 -1.94 -3.05
C ILE A 74 -10.02 -0.74 -3.93
N GLY A 75 -9.56 -0.95 -5.17
CA GLY A 75 -9.25 0.13 -6.10
C GLY A 75 -7.97 0.91 -5.77
N GLN A 76 -6.99 0.22 -5.20
CA GLN A 76 -5.71 0.78 -4.78
C GLN A 76 -4.77 1.13 -5.95
N THR A 77 -3.72 1.86 -5.61
CA THR A 77 -2.60 2.24 -6.48
C THR A 77 -1.31 1.57 -6.05
N ALA A 78 -0.56 1.04 -7.01
CA ALA A 78 0.85 0.71 -6.83
C ALA A 78 1.72 1.83 -7.41
N TYR A 79 2.88 2.09 -6.79
CA TYR A 79 3.82 3.12 -7.24
C TYR A 79 5.14 2.51 -7.69
N VAL A 80 5.75 3.09 -8.73
CA VAL A 80 7.07 2.69 -9.24
C VAL A 80 8.03 3.86 -9.15
N ILE A 81 9.12 3.68 -8.42
CA ILE A 81 10.21 4.65 -8.28
C ILE A 81 11.39 4.22 -9.17
N LYS A 82 12.01 5.20 -9.85
CA LYS A 82 13.29 5.04 -10.53
C LYS A 82 14.35 5.96 -9.93
N GLN A 83 15.45 5.41 -9.43
CA GLN A 83 16.56 6.23 -8.91
C GLN A 83 17.90 5.63 -9.30
N ASN A 84 18.71 6.37 -10.06
CA ASN A 84 20.09 6.01 -10.37
C ASN A 84 20.26 4.56 -10.88
N GLY A 85 19.33 4.10 -11.73
CA GLY A 85 19.30 2.72 -12.25
C GLY A 85 18.53 1.74 -11.37
N PHE A 86 18.34 2.01 -10.09
CA PHE A 86 17.48 1.24 -9.19
C PHE A 86 16.01 1.47 -9.52
N GLY A 87 15.22 0.40 -9.51
CA GLY A 87 13.78 0.43 -9.74
C GLY A 87 13.06 -0.28 -8.62
N PHE A 88 12.03 0.34 -8.06
CA PHE A 88 11.35 -0.15 -6.87
C PHE A 88 9.84 -0.02 -7.00
N ILE A 89 9.11 -1.04 -6.56
CA ILE A 89 7.65 -1.02 -6.53
C ILE A 89 7.17 -0.91 -5.08
N TRP A 90 6.26 0.02 -4.83
CA TRP A 90 5.59 0.22 -3.55
C TRP A 90 4.11 -0.16 -3.65
N ASP A 91 3.64 -1.00 -2.74
CA ASP A 91 2.31 -1.63 -2.75
C ASP A 91 2.06 -2.46 -4.03
N CYS A 92 0.87 -3.05 -4.18
CA CYS A 92 0.56 -3.93 -5.31
C CYS A 92 -0.91 -3.85 -5.71
N VAL A 93 -1.17 -3.89 -7.02
CA VAL A 93 -2.51 -4.08 -7.60
C VAL A 93 -2.68 -5.52 -8.07
N THR A 94 -3.91 -6.03 -8.03
CA THR A 94 -4.22 -7.43 -8.37
C THR A 94 -3.95 -7.76 -9.83
N TYR A 95 -4.36 -6.89 -10.75
CA TYR A 95 -4.30 -7.17 -12.17
C TYR A 95 -2.87 -6.97 -12.70
N LEU A 96 -2.34 -7.98 -13.38
CA LEU A 96 -1.02 -7.95 -14.00
C LEU A 96 -1.10 -8.51 -15.42
N ASP A 97 -1.03 -7.62 -16.39
CA ASP A 97 -1.09 -7.97 -17.81
C ASP A 97 0.26 -7.74 -18.51
N LYS A 98 0.33 -8.18 -19.76
CA LYS A 98 1.54 -8.04 -20.56
C LYS A 98 1.90 -6.57 -20.79
N SER A 99 0.91 -5.69 -21.00
CA SER A 99 1.18 -4.27 -21.28
C SER A 99 1.85 -3.57 -20.08
N THR A 100 1.44 -3.92 -18.85
CA THR A 100 2.10 -3.46 -17.63
C THR A 100 3.55 -3.95 -17.56
N LEU A 101 3.79 -5.24 -17.83
CA LEU A 101 5.15 -5.80 -17.81
C LEU A 101 6.05 -5.16 -18.88
N ASP A 102 5.52 -4.95 -20.09
CA ASP A 102 6.25 -4.30 -21.18
C ASP A 102 6.63 -2.86 -20.81
N PHE A 103 5.73 -2.10 -20.18
CA PHE A 103 6.03 -0.77 -19.64
C PHE A 103 7.14 -0.81 -18.57
N LEU A 104 7.04 -1.71 -17.59
CA LEU A 104 8.03 -1.83 -16.52
C LEU A 104 9.43 -2.15 -17.08
N ASN A 105 9.50 -3.01 -18.09
CA ASN A 105 10.75 -3.31 -18.81
C ASN A 105 11.28 -2.08 -19.56
N GLN A 106 10.40 -1.30 -20.19
CA GLN A 106 10.77 -0.11 -20.95
C GLN A 106 11.37 1.00 -20.07
N ILE A 107 10.86 1.19 -18.85
CA ILE A 107 11.41 2.19 -17.90
C ILE A 107 12.67 1.70 -17.16
N GLY A 108 13.17 0.52 -17.53
CA GLY A 108 14.38 -0.09 -17.01
C GLY A 108 14.16 -0.99 -15.79
N PRO A 109 15.19 -1.71 -15.33
CA PRO A 109 15.06 -2.84 -14.41
C PRO A 109 14.39 -2.48 -13.07
N ILE A 110 13.50 -3.37 -12.62
CA ILE A 110 12.95 -3.38 -11.26
C ILE A 110 13.78 -4.34 -10.42
N HIS A 111 14.10 -3.95 -9.20
CA HIS A 111 15.05 -4.66 -8.34
C HIS A 111 14.41 -5.24 -7.09
N ALA A 112 13.33 -4.63 -6.60
CA ALA A 112 12.62 -5.05 -5.40
C ALA A 112 11.22 -4.44 -5.37
N MET A 113 10.36 -5.02 -4.54
CA MET A 113 9.11 -4.40 -4.13
C MET A 113 8.91 -4.51 -2.62
N ALA A 114 8.15 -3.60 -2.04
CA ALA A 114 7.68 -3.72 -0.65
C ALA A 114 6.23 -3.27 -0.54
N LEU A 115 5.60 -3.72 0.54
CA LEU A 115 4.17 -3.55 0.75
C LEU A 115 3.93 -2.90 2.09
N SER A 116 3.01 -1.94 2.13
CA SER A 116 2.71 -1.20 3.35
C SER A 116 2.04 -2.09 4.39
N HIS A 117 1.00 -2.85 4.01
CA HIS A 117 0.26 -3.74 4.91
C HIS A 117 -0.67 -4.71 4.13
N PRO A 118 -1.33 -5.69 4.78
CA PRO A 118 -2.03 -6.80 4.14
C PRO A 118 -3.09 -6.51 3.08
N HIS A 119 -3.79 -5.37 3.11
CA HIS A 119 -4.78 -5.05 2.06
C HIS A 119 -4.15 -4.73 0.71
N TYR A 120 -2.85 -4.47 0.67
CA TYR A 120 -2.11 -4.18 -0.56
C TYR A 120 -1.24 -5.36 -1.01
N TYR A 121 -1.43 -6.56 -0.44
CA TYR A 121 -0.68 -7.75 -0.82
C TYR A 121 -1.13 -8.34 -2.15
N SER A 122 -2.42 -8.21 -2.49
CA SER A 122 -2.93 -8.47 -3.85
C SER A 122 -2.40 -9.78 -4.47
N THR A 123 -1.85 -9.69 -5.68
CA THR A 123 -1.13 -10.75 -6.41
C THR A 123 0.40 -10.55 -6.34
N GLN A 124 0.93 -10.05 -5.22
CA GLN A 124 2.36 -9.75 -5.02
C GLN A 124 3.32 -10.84 -5.53
N VAL A 125 2.95 -12.12 -5.37
CA VAL A 125 3.79 -13.25 -5.78
C VAL A 125 3.84 -13.35 -7.31
N GLU A 126 2.74 -13.09 -8.02
CA GLU A 126 2.74 -13.02 -9.49
C GLU A 126 3.70 -11.93 -9.98
N TRP A 127 3.63 -10.75 -9.38
CA TRP A 127 4.52 -9.63 -9.71
C TRP A 127 5.99 -10.00 -9.47
N ALA A 128 6.29 -10.54 -8.30
CA ALA A 128 7.65 -10.93 -7.92
C ALA A 128 8.24 -12.04 -8.78
N GLU A 129 7.44 -13.04 -9.16
CA GLU A 129 7.86 -14.13 -10.04
C GLU A 129 8.08 -13.64 -11.47
N LYS A 130 7.17 -12.84 -12.03
CA LYS A 130 7.29 -12.30 -13.40
C LYS A 130 8.45 -11.32 -13.57
N LEU A 131 8.73 -10.51 -12.54
CA LEU A 131 9.84 -9.55 -12.55
C LEU A 131 11.14 -10.15 -11.98
N ASN A 132 11.07 -11.34 -11.39
CA ASN A 132 12.18 -12.00 -10.69
C ASN A 132 12.82 -11.14 -9.58
N ILE A 133 11.98 -10.52 -8.74
CA ILE A 133 12.41 -9.61 -7.65
C ILE A 133 11.97 -10.11 -6.27
N PRO A 134 12.67 -9.72 -5.18
CA PRO A 134 12.20 -9.95 -3.82
C PRO A 134 11.03 -9.02 -3.43
N ILE A 135 10.20 -9.50 -2.50
CA ILE A 135 9.12 -8.76 -1.84
C ILE A 135 9.53 -8.54 -0.38
N TYR A 136 9.56 -7.29 0.08
CA TYR A 136 9.81 -6.96 1.48
C TYR A 136 8.50 -6.74 2.23
N ILE A 137 8.26 -7.55 3.26
CA ILE A 137 7.13 -7.46 4.19
C ILE A 137 7.69 -7.39 5.62
N HIS A 138 7.10 -6.56 6.49
CA HIS A 138 7.53 -6.52 7.88
C HIS A 138 7.14 -7.81 8.62
N GLU A 139 8.01 -8.35 9.47
CA GLU A 139 7.79 -9.63 10.16
C GLU A 139 6.51 -9.68 11.01
N ASP A 140 6.13 -8.53 11.59
CA ASP A 140 4.90 -8.42 12.39
C ASP A 140 3.62 -8.69 11.58
N ASP A 141 3.69 -8.64 10.25
CA ASP A 141 2.55 -8.94 9.37
C ASP A 141 2.69 -10.30 8.65
N GLN A 142 3.66 -11.14 9.03
CA GLN A 142 3.91 -12.44 8.40
C GLN A 142 2.67 -13.35 8.40
N GLU A 143 1.86 -13.33 9.45
CA GLU A 143 0.64 -14.15 9.55
C GLU A 143 -0.41 -13.80 8.49
N TRP A 144 -0.35 -12.59 7.92
CA TRP A 144 -1.29 -12.11 6.92
C TRP A 144 -0.88 -12.46 5.48
N VAL A 145 0.23 -13.19 5.31
CA VAL A 145 0.67 -13.69 4.00
C VAL A 145 -0.15 -14.92 3.62
N MET A 146 -1.17 -14.72 2.78
CA MET A 146 -2.06 -15.80 2.35
C MET A 146 -1.41 -16.75 1.34
N ARG A 147 -0.67 -16.22 0.34
CA ARG A 147 0.13 -17.02 -0.60
C ARG A 147 1.61 -16.97 -0.21
N PRO A 148 2.21 -18.06 0.29
CA PRO A 148 3.63 -18.10 0.61
C PRO A 148 4.47 -18.12 -0.68
N SER A 149 5.70 -17.62 -0.60
CA SER A 149 6.67 -17.62 -1.71
C SER A 149 8.10 -17.45 -1.18
N GLU A 150 9.07 -18.06 -1.85
CA GLU A 150 10.50 -17.86 -1.59
C GLU A 150 10.98 -16.44 -1.95
N LYS A 151 10.18 -15.68 -2.71
CA LYS A 151 10.47 -14.26 -3.01
C LYS A 151 10.24 -13.35 -1.82
N ILE A 152 9.53 -13.79 -0.78
CA ILE A 152 9.18 -12.96 0.37
C ILE A 152 10.36 -12.92 1.35
N VAL A 153 10.79 -11.70 1.65
CA VAL A 153 11.82 -11.38 2.65
C VAL A 153 11.14 -10.64 3.79
N PHE A 154 11.12 -11.29 4.97
CA PHE A 154 10.64 -10.65 6.19
C PHE A 154 11.72 -9.76 6.79
N TRP A 155 11.47 -8.45 6.81
CA TRP A 155 12.36 -7.49 7.47
C TRP A 155 11.88 -7.17 8.88
N LYS A 156 12.81 -6.74 9.73
CA LYS A 156 12.61 -6.57 11.17
C LYS A 156 12.99 -5.17 11.62
N GLY A 157 12.45 -4.77 12.77
CA GLY A 157 12.79 -3.52 13.42
C GLY A 157 12.03 -2.32 12.86
N GLU A 158 12.54 -1.13 13.12
CA GLU A 158 11.78 0.10 12.90
C GLU A 158 12.04 0.76 11.54
N ASN A 159 13.10 0.35 10.84
CA ASN A 159 13.39 0.76 9.47
C ASN A 159 14.28 -0.24 8.73
N LEU A 160 14.22 -0.20 7.40
CA LEU A 160 15.11 -0.91 6.49
C LEU A 160 15.43 -0.01 5.30
N GLU A 161 16.71 0.35 5.13
CA GLU A 161 17.17 1.03 3.93
C GLU A 161 17.39 0.01 2.81
N LEU A 162 16.72 0.21 1.68
CA LEU A 162 16.76 -0.69 0.53
C LEU A 162 17.76 -0.24 -0.53
N TYR A 163 17.91 1.07 -0.67
CA TYR A 163 18.79 1.74 -1.60
C TYR A 163 18.99 3.18 -1.12
N ASP A 164 20.07 3.85 -1.52
CA ASP A 164 20.44 5.22 -1.13
C ASP A 164 19.24 6.18 -0.96
N GLY A 165 18.77 6.40 0.27
CA GLY A 165 17.64 7.30 0.54
C GLY A 165 16.24 6.77 0.16
N ILE A 166 16.10 5.46 -0.06
CA ILE A 166 14.83 4.71 -0.18
C ILE A 166 14.73 3.77 1.02
N THR A 167 13.94 4.19 2.01
CA THR A 167 13.87 3.52 3.33
C THR A 167 12.44 3.16 3.69
N LEU A 168 12.23 1.92 4.12
CA LEU A 168 11.00 1.47 4.75
C LEU A 168 10.99 1.88 6.21
N HIS A 169 9.85 2.37 6.70
CA HIS A 169 9.64 2.68 8.11
C HIS A 169 8.40 1.97 8.63
N ARG A 170 8.56 1.20 9.70
CA ARG A 170 7.44 0.57 10.40
C ARG A 170 6.79 1.61 11.31
N LEU A 171 5.52 1.91 11.10
CA LEU A 171 4.74 2.81 11.96
C LEU A 171 3.67 2.04 12.75
N GLY A 172 3.20 0.95 12.16
CA GLY A 172 2.07 0.17 12.62
C GLY A 172 0.77 1.00 12.71
N GLY A 173 -0.17 0.55 13.54
CA GLY A 173 -1.47 1.20 13.69
C GLY A 173 -2.55 0.36 13.04
N HIS A 174 -2.82 0.59 11.76
CA HIS A 174 -3.77 -0.17 10.95
C HIS A 174 -3.43 -1.67 10.94
N TYR A 175 -2.15 -2.01 10.75
CA TYR A 175 -1.58 -3.33 11.05
C TYR A 175 -0.36 -3.19 11.95
N LYS A 176 0.09 -4.26 12.59
CA LYS A 176 1.24 -4.19 13.51
C LYS A 176 2.54 -3.90 12.74
N GLY A 177 2.72 -4.53 11.58
CA GLY A 177 3.82 -4.32 10.66
C GLY A 177 3.62 -3.17 9.67
N GLY A 178 2.49 -2.46 9.74
CA GLY A 178 2.15 -1.37 8.82
C GLY A 178 3.29 -0.39 8.57
N ALA A 179 3.66 -0.24 7.30
CA ALA A 179 4.87 0.46 6.88
C ALA A 179 4.57 1.59 5.90
N VAL A 180 5.51 2.55 5.84
CA VAL A 180 5.57 3.61 4.84
C VAL A 180 6.93 3.58 4.16
N LEU A 181 7.00 4.06 2.92
CA LEU A 181 8.26 4.25 2.20
C LEU A 181 8.63 5.73 2.20
N TYR A 182 9.81 6.04 2.73
CA TYR A 182 10.43 7.34 2.60
C TYR A 182 11.41 7.34 1.42
N TRP A 183 11.15 8.21 0.45
CA TRP A 183 12.03 8.47 -0.68
C TRP A 183 12.64 9.86 -0.56
N GLN A 184 13.84 9.94 0.01
CA GLN A 184 14.55 11.17 0.34
C GLN A 184 14.84 12.04 -0.90
N GLN A 185 15.21 11.42 -2.02
CA GLN A 185 15.57 12.14 -3.25
C GLN A 185 14.36 12.48 -4.13
N GLY A 186 13.16 12.04 -3.74
CA GLY A 186 11.92 12.41 -4.42
C GLY A 186 11.63 13.90 -4.36
N ASN A 187 10.75 14.39 -5.23
CA ASN A 187 10.39 15.82 -5.30
C ASN A 187 11.62 16.74 -5.36
N ASN A 188 12.55 16.45 -6.27
CA ASN A 188 13.81 17.20 -6.44
C ASN A 188 14.66 17.31 -5.14
N GLY A 189 14.69 16.26 -4.32
CA GLY A 189 15.45 16.22 -3.06
C GLY A 189 14.72 16.86 -1.86
N ASN A 190 13.43 17.19 -2.00
CA ASN A 190 12.58 17.63 -0.89
C ASN A 190 11.86 16.47 -0.18
N GLY A 191 11.99 15.25 -0.70
CA GLY A 191 11.47 14.03 -0.11
C GLY A 191 10.00 13.76 -0.40
N ILE A 192 9.68 12.47 -0.56
CA ILE A 192 8.33 11.96 -0.74
C ILE A 192 8.07 10.86 0.29
N LEU A 193 6.89 10.86 0.89
CA LEU A 193 6.39 9.76 1.71
C LEU A 193 5.25 9.02 0.99
N LEU A 194 5.45 7.72 0.73
CA LEU A 194 4.42 6.83 0.17
C LEU A 194 3.85 5.99 1.32
N THR A 195 2.54 6.06 1.52
CA THR A 195 1.96 5.72 2.83
C THR A 195 0.97 4.57 2.83
N GLY A 196 0.57 4.07 1.65
CA GLY A 196 -0.61 3.22 1.56
C GLY A 196 -1.81 3.99 2.13
N ASP A 197 -2.35 3.54 3.25
CA ASP A 197 -3.32 4.29 4.08
C ASP A 197 -2.92 4.37 5.56
N ILE A 198 -1.67 4.00 5.90
CA ILE A 198 -1.14 4.13 7.28
C ILE A 198 -1.21 5.60 7.73
N ILE A 199 -0.99 6.52 6.79
CA ILE A 199 -1.30 7.94 6.89
C ILE A 199 -2.15 8.31 5.69
N GLN A 200 -3.47 8.40 5.86
CA GLN A 200 -4.40 8.54 4.74
C GLN A 200 -4.68 10.00 4.39
N VAL A 201 -4.48 10.38 3.14
CA VAL A 201 -4.91 11.70 2.64
C VAL A 201 -6.43 11.75 2.53
N VAL A 202 -7.04 12.72 3.19
CA VAL A 202 -8.50 12.89 3.21
C VAL A 202 -8.98 13.79 2.07
N ALA A 203 -10.29 14.05 2.00
CA ALA A 203 -10.89 14.82 0.91
C ALA A 203 -10.33 16.26 0.78
N ASP A 204 -10.13 16.94 1.92
CA ASP A 204 -9.30 18.14 1.97
C ASP A 204 -7.83 17.71 2.02
N THR A 205 -7.18 17.71 0.85
CA THR A 205 -5.82 17.18 0.65
C THR A 205 -4.72 17.99 1.34
N ARG A 206 -5.07 19.04 2.09
CA ARG A 206 -4.17 19.68 3.03
C ARG A 206 -3.98 18.85 4.30
N TRP A 207 -4.85 17.88 4.57
CA TRP A 207 -4.87 17.11 5.81
C TRP A 207 -4.76 15.60 5.56
N VAL A 208 -4.44 14.89 6.63
CA VAL A 208 -4.44 13.43 6.69
C VAL A 208 -5.31 12.93 7.84
N SER A 209 -5.55 11.62 7.88
CA SER A 209 -6.21 10.91 8.99
C SER A 209 -5.52 9.58 9.26
N PHE A 210 -5.93 8.94 10.36
CA PHE A 210 -5.36 7.71 10.89
C PHE A 210 -6.51 6.82 11.33
N MET A 211 -6.56 5.56 10.88
CA MET A 211 -7.64 4.64 11.27
C MET A 211 -7.09 3.25 11.54
N TYR A 212 -7.76 2.56 12.46
CA TYR A 212 -7.54 1.13 12.69
C TYR A 212 -8.28 0.32 11.61
N SER A 213 -9.46 0.79 11.19
CA SER A 213 -10.20 0.27 10.05
C SER A 213 -10.85 1.43 9.29
N TYR A 214 -10.46 1.62 8.04
CA TYR A 214 -11.13 2.58 7.14
C TYR A 214 -12.53 2.11 6.72
N PRO A 215 -12.74 0.85 6.31
CA PRO A 215 -14.07 0.37 5.92
C PRO A 215 -15.11 0.49 7.04
N ASN A 216 -14.71 0.22 8.29
CA ASN A 216 -15.62 0.21 9.44
C ASN A 216 -15.53 1.50 10.29
N LEU A 217 -14.75 2.48 9.82
CA LEU A 217 -14.55 3.77 10.47
C LEU A 217 -14.09 3.70 11.93
N ILE A 218 -13.23 2.73 12.26
CA ILE A 218 -12.68 2.57 13.62
C ILE A 218 -11.42 3.44 13.77
N PRO A 219 -11.40 4.41 14.70
CA PRO A 219 -10.25 5.29 14.90
C PRO A 219 -9.06 4.56 15.53
N LEU A 220 -7.84 5.08 15.31
CA LEU A 220 -6.68 4.68 16.09
C LEU A 220 -6.69 5.40 17.45
N PRO A 221 -6.20 4.77 18.53
CA PRO A 221 -6.05 5.46 19.81
C PRO A 221 -5.09 6.66 19.72
N ALA A 222 -5.38 7.73 20.47
CA ALA A 222 -4.60 8.97 20.49
C ALA A 222 -3.09 8.72 20.68
N LYS A 223 -2.72 7.84 21.62
CA LYS A 223 -1.32 7.45 21.87
C LYS A 223 -0.63 6.87 20.63
N LYS A 224 -1.34 6.07 19.82
CA LYS A 224 -0.79 5.48 18.61
C LYS A 224 -0.62 6.53 17.51
N VAL A 225 -1.59 7.44 17.36
CA VAL A 225 -1.49 8.56 16.42
C VAL A 225 -0.30 9.48 16.78
N ALA A 226 -0.12 9.81 18.06
CA ALA A 226 1.03 10.57 18.53
C ALA A 226 2.36 9.87 18.21
N ALA A 227 2.43 8.54 18.38
CA ALA A 227 3.62 7.76 18.07
C ALA A 227 3.95 7.77 16.56
N ILE A 228 2.94 7.64 15.70
CA ILE A 228 3.08 7.74 14.24
C ILE A 228 3.62 9.12 13.86
N ALA A 229 2.98 10.20 14.33
CA ALA A 229 3.40 11.56 14.03
C ALA A 229 4.82 11.85 14.50
N SER A 230 5.18 11.41 15.72
CA SER A 230 6.54 11.53 16.25
C SER A 230 7.57 10.78 15.43
N ARG A 231 7.23 9.60 14.88
CA ARG A 231 8.17 8.77 14.13
C ARG A 231 8.58 9.41 12.81
N VAL A 232 7.67 10.15 12.17
CA VAL A 232 7.93 10.83 10.88
C VAL A 232 8.32 12.29 11.03
N LYS A 233 8.25 12.85 12.24
CA LYS A 233 8.47 14.28 12.52
C LYS A 233 9.79 14.82 11.95
N ASP A 234 10.89 14.10 12.14
CA ASP A 234 12.21 14.54 11.71
C ASP A 234 12.56 14.15 10.27
N MET A 235 11.65 13.46 9.56
CA MET A 235 11.82 13.12 8.15
C MET A 235 11.56 14.35 7.28
N LYS A 236 12.50 14.68 6.39
CA LYS A 236 12.32 15.76 5.43
C LYS A 236 11.54 15.25 4.21
N PHE A 237 10.22 15.41 4.23
CA PHE A 237 9.34 15.16 3.08
C PHE A 237 8.36 16.31 2.89
N ASP A 238 8.26 16.78 1.65
CA ASP A 238 7.37 17.86 1.25
C ASP A 238 6.09 17.33 0.60
N ARG A 239 6.12 16.08 0.08
CA ARG A 239 4.98 15.42 -0.54
C ARG A 239 4.61 14.12 0.12
N LEU A 240 3.33 13.79 0.07
CA LEU A 240 2.80 12.53 0.58
C LEU A 240 1.76 11.97 -0.40
N TYR A 241 1.96 10.71 -0.79
CA TYR A 241 1.09 9.96 -1.69
C TYR A 241 0.47 8.79 -0.93
N ASN A 242 -0.85 8.59 -1.07
CA ASN A 242 -1.58 7.46 -0.51
C ASN A 242 -1.98 6.45 -1.60
N ALA A 243 -2.62 5.35 -1.22
CA ALA A 243 -3.05 4.29 -2.13
C ALA A 243 -4.23 4.63 -3.05
N PHE A 244 -4.77 5.86 -3.02
CA PHE A 244 -6.03 6.22 -3.70
C PHE A 244 -5.91 7.50 -4.54
N HIS A 245 -4.72 7.75 -5.11
CA HIS A 245 -4.41 8.94 -5.92
C HIS A 245 -4.72 10.28 -5.22
N ARG A 246 -4.63 10.32 -3.88
CA ARG A 246 -4.68 11.55 -3.12
C ARG A 246 -3.30 11.94 -2.65
N VAL A 247 -2.99 13.22 -2.79
CA VAL A 247 -1.64 13.74 -2.62
C VAL A 247 -1.70 15.00 -1.77
N VAL A 248 -0.86 15.06 -0.73
CA VAL A 248 -0.47 16.34 -0.12
C VAL A 248 0.70 16.87 -0.93
N VAL A 249 0.47 17.93 -1.69
CA VAL A 249 1.39 18.40 -2.74
C VAL A 249 2.56 19.25 -2.24
N GLU A 250 2.44 19.80 -1.03
CA GLU A 250 3.46 20.62 -0.36
C GLU A 250 3.25 20.58 1.17
N ASN A 251 4.29 20.86 1.94
CA ASN A 251 4.28 20.90 3.41
C ASN A 251 3.70 19.62 4.05
N ALA A 252 3.93 18.47 3.42
CA ALA A 252 3.28 17.23 3.84
C ALA A 252 3.64 16.80 5.28
N ASN A 253 4.86 17.04 5.75
CA ASN A 253 5.20 16.75 7.15
C ASN A 253 4.37 17.59 8.13
N ASP A 254 4.27 18.90 7.92
CA ASP A 254 3.42 19.79 8.71
C ASP A 254 1.95 19.35 8.68
N ALA A 255 1.45 18.97 7.50
CA ALA A 255 0.13 18.39 7.35
C ALA A 255 -0.09 17.15 8.23
N VAL A 256 0.89 16.26 8.36
CA VAL A 256 0.83 15.12 9.27
C VAL A 256 0.78 15.58 10.73
N GLN A 257 1.68 16.47 11.15
CA GLN A 257 1.76 16.92 12.54
C GLN A 257 0.45 17.59 13.00
N ARG A 258 -0.03 18.59 12.25
CA ARG A 258 -1.26 19.31 12.61
C ARG A 258 -2.51 18.44 12.49
N SER A 259 -2.51 17.45 11.60
CA SER A 259 -3.62 16.48 11.51
C SER A 259 -3.64 15.56 12.74
N ALA A 260 -2.48 15.09 13.20
CA ALA A 260 -2.36 14.27 14.39
C ALA A 260 -2.84 15.02 15.65
N GLU A 261 -2.40 16.27 15.83
CA GLU A 261 -2.87 17.13 16.93
C GLU A 261 -4.39 17.31 16.90
N ARG A 262 -4.95 17.64 15.74
CA ARG A 262 -6.40 17.80 15.56
C ARG A 262 -7.16 16.50 15.84
N TYR A 263 -6.64 15.37 15.35
CA TYR A 263 -7.25 14.06 15.54
C TYR A 263 -7.27 13.65 17.01
N ILE A 264 -6.16 13.86 17.72
CA ILE A 264 -6.04 13.58 19.16
C ILE A 264 -7.03 14.43 19.97
N LYS A 265 -7.10 15.75 19.70
CA LYS A 265 -8.09 16.64 20.33
C LYS A 265 -9.53 16.18 20.08
N ALA A 266 -9.83 15.62 18.90
CA ALA A 266 -11.15 15.07 18.61
C ALA A 266 -11.46 13.86 19.51
N LEU A 267 -10.51 12.92 19.65
CA LEU A 267 -10.71 11.75 20.51
C LEU A 267 -10.79 12.08 22.00
N GLU A 268 -10.13 13.15 22.42
CA GLU A 268 -10.12 13.63 23.81
C GLU A 268 -11.31 14.56 24.13
N GLY A 269 -12.13 14.89 23.13
CA GLY A 269 -13.29 15.76 23.29
C GLY A 269 -12.95 17.27 23.36
N GLU A 270 -11.70 17.64 23.08
CA GLU A 270 -11.20 19.02 23.15
C GLU A 270 -11.38 19.81 21.84
N LEU A 271 -11.68 19.12 20.73
CA LEU A 271 -11.87 19.77 19.43
C LEU A 271 -13.24 20.44 19.28
N PHE A 272 -14.25 19.94 20.00
CA PHE A 272 -15.65 20.27 19.71
C PHE A 272 -16.11 21.50 20.50
N HIS A 273 -16.78 22.41 19.79
CA HIS A 273 -17.49 23.56 20.36
C HIS A 273 -19.00 23.52 20.02
N THR A 274 -19.47 22.36 19.58
CA THR A 274 -20.85 22.08 19.14
C THR A 274 -21.75 21.74 20.30
#